data_AF-W7UVV7-F1
#
_entry.id   AF-W7UVV7-F1
#
_cell.length_a   1.000
_cell.length_b   1.000
_cell.length_c   1.000
_cell.angle_alpha   90.00
_cell.angle_beta   90.00
_cell.angle_gamma   90.00
#
_symmetry.space_group_name_H-M   'P 1'
#
loop_
_entity.id
_entity.type
_entity.pdbx_description
1 polymer ?
#
loop_
_entity_poly.entity_id
_entity_poly.type
_entity_poly.pdbx_seq_one_letter_code
_entity_poly.pdbx_strand_id
1 'polypeptide(L)'
;MDLNGNGLSGDMNDLTIFDLYSTNDINEEQLADFFDNYIDRLNEYSEQLAAAKNLPPVKFSPDSSAAPMVYEMDAVRSGDTNSDGKMDLADAINIMQSLANPDKYKLSMSERFNGDLDDTGNGITPNDAVAIQERLLGLI
;
A
#
# COMPACT_ATOMS: atom_id res chain seq x y z
N MET A 1 -19.71 -13.39 -5.44
CA MET A 1 -19.53 -14.38 -4.37
C MET A 1 -18.73 -13.64 -3.32
N ASP A 2 -19.28 -13.46 -2.12
CA ASP A 2 -18.63 -12.77 -1.01
C ASP A 2 -17.73 -13.79 -0.29
N LEU A 3 -16.46 -13.80 -0.67
CA LEU A 3 -15.46 -14.79 -0.24
C LEU A 3 -14.82 -14.41 1.09
N ASN A 4 -14.75 -13.12 1.42
CA ASN A 4 -14.21 -12.63 2.69
C ASN A 4 -15.27 -12.38 3.78
N GLY A 5 -16.56 -12.44 3.46
CA GLY A 5 -17.67 -12.29 4.41
C GLY A 5 -17.93 -10.84 4.87
N ASN A 6 -17.49 -9.84 4.10
CA ASN A 6 -17.63 -8.43 4.46
C ASN A 6 -18.96 -7.80 4.00
N GLY A 7 -19.83 -8.60 3.36
CA GLY A 7 -21.12 -8.15 2.86
C GLY A 7 -21.07 -7.45 1.49
N LEU A 8 -19.90 -7.37 0.85
CA LEU A 8 -19.67 -6.73 -0.45
C LEU A 8 -19.09 -7.73 -1.45
N SER A 9 -19.98 -8.53 -2.06
CA SER A 9 -19.61 -9.51 -3.08
C SER A 9 -18.91 -8.90 -4.30
N GLY A 10 -17.73 -9.44 -4.64
CA GLY A 10 -16.94 -9.08 -5.81
C GLY A 10 -16.07 -7.86 -5.60
N ASP A 11 -15.80 -7.51 -4.35
CA ASP A 11 -14.86 -6.44 -4.02
C ASP A 11 -13.42 -6.86 -4.28
N MET A 12 -12.52 -5.91 -4.06
CA MET A 12 -11.11 -6.10 -4.34
C MET A 12 -10.50 -7.27 -3.57
N ASN A 13 -11.06 -7.57 -2.40
CA ASN A 13 -10.58 -8.58 -1.50
C ASN A 13 -11.15 -9.96 -1.86
N ASP A 14 -12.37 -10.01 -2.37
CA ASP A 14 -12.91 -11.21 -2.99
C ASP A 14 -12.11 -11.58 -4.23
N LEU A 15 -11.68 -10.59 -5.02
CA LEU A 15 -10.81 -10.80 -6.17
C LEU A 15 -9.39 -11.22 -5.77
N THR A 16 -8.81 -10.63 -4.73
CA THR A 16 -7.48 -11.05 -4.24
C THR A 16 -7.51 -12.43 -3.61
N ILE A 17 -8.59 -12.79 -2.91
CA ILE A 17 -8.80 -14.14 -2.39
C ILE A 17 -8.98 -15.12 -3.56
N PHE A 18 -9.78 -14.78 -4.56
CA PHE A 18 -9.94 -15.60 -5.75
C PHE A 18 -8.62 -15.79 -6.50
N ASP A 19 -7.82 -14.74 -6.65
CA ASP A 19 -6.49 -14.79 -7.24
C ASP A 19 -5.55 -15.64 -6.38
N LEU A 20 -5.45 -15.42 -5.07
CA LEU A 20 -4.66 -16.25 -4.13
C LEU A 20 -4.98 -17.74 -4.22
N TYR A 21 -6.27 -18.10 -4.32
CA TYR A 21 -6.71 -19.49 -4.52
C TYR A 21 -6.35 -20.02 -5.92
N SER A 22 -6.24 -19.15 -6.91
CA SER A 22 -5.88 -19.47 -8.30
C SER A 22 -4.36 -19.49 -8.53
N THR A 23 -3.58 -18.87 -7.64
CA THR A 23 -2.16 -18.56 -7.84
C THR A 23 -1.18 -19.37 -6.97
N ASN A 24 -1.43 -20.66 -6.77
CA ASN A 24 -0.44 -21.58 -6.17
C ASN A 24 0.87 -21.77 -7.01
N ASP A 25 1.23 -20.83 -7.90
CA ASP A 25 2.37 -20.89 -8.85
C ASP A 25 3.05 -19.51 -9.12
N ILE A 26 3.00 -18.54 -8.21
CA ILE A 26 3.78 -17.27 -8.32
C ILE A 26 4.83 -17.15 -7.22
N ASN A 27 6.01 -16.64 -7.58
CA ASN A 27 7.13 -16.43 -6.66
C ASN A 27 7.10 -15.05 -5.97
N GLU A 28 7.96 -14.83 -4.96
CA GLU A 28 8.00 -13.58 -4.15
C GLU A 28 8.20 -12.31 -4.99
N GLU A 29 8.99 -12.37 -6.06
CA GLU A 29 9.24 -11.23 -6.95
C GLU A 29 7.98 -10.85 -7.75
N GLN A 30 7.24 -11.86 -8.23
CA GLN A 30 5.97 -11.65 -8.92
C GLN A 30 4.88 -11.14 -7.98
N LEU A 31 4.92 -11.55 -6.71
CA LEU A 31 4.07 -11.00 -5.66
C LEU A 31 4.37 -9.52 -5.41
N ALA A 32 5.65 -9.14 -5.28
CA ALA A 32 6.07 -7.75 -5.08
C ALA A 32 5.67 -6.85 -6.26
N ASP A 33 5.95 -7.26 -7.49
CA ASP A 33 5.56 -6.54 -8.72
C ASP A 33 4.04 -6.38 -8.85
N PHE A 34 3.28 -7.40 -8.42
CA PHE A 34 1.83 -7.33 -8.40
C PHE A 34 1.32 -6.26 -7.43
N PHE A 35 1.84 -6.22 -6.20
CA PHE A 35 1.43 -5.22 -5.21
C PHE A 35 1.86 -3.80 -5.58
N ASP A 36 3.08 -3.61 -6.08
CA ASP A 36 3.61 -2.27 -6.42
C ASP A 36 2.88 -1.63 -7.61
N ASN A 37 2.45 -2.44 -8.57
CA ASN A 37 1.74 -1.96 -9.77
C ASN A 37 0.22 -2.16 -9.69
N TYR A 38 -0.29 -2.56 -8.53
CA TYR A 38 -1.68 -2.99 -8.38
C TYR A 38 -2.69 -1.90 -8.78
N ILE A 39 -2.50 -0.70 -8.24
CA ILE A 39 -3.39 0.45 -8.49
C ILE A 39 -3.33 0.89 -9.96
N ASP A 40 -2.14 0.84 -10.57
CA ASP A 40 -1.96 1.17 -11.98
C ASP A 40 -2.67 0.16 -12.88
N ARG A 41 -2.55 -1.15 -12.57
CA ARG A 41 -3.27 -2.22 -13.27
C ARG A 41 -4.79 -2.09 -13.12
N LEU A 42 -5.27 -1.71 -11.93
CA LEU A 42 -6.69 -1.47 -11.70
C LEU A 42 -7.22 -0.27 -12.47
N ASN A 43 -6.45 0.83 -12.52
CA ASN A 43 -6.78 1.99 -13.32
C ASN A 43 -6.84 1.63 -14.81
N GLU A 44 -5.86 0.91 -15.32
CA GLU A 44 -5.84 0.43 -16.70
C GLU A 44 -7.04 -0.46 -17.02
N TYR A 45 -7.36 -1.42 -16.14
CA TYR A 45 -8.53 -2.29 -16.29
C TYR A 45 -9.84 -1.50 -16.26
N SER A 46 -9.96 -0.49 -15.38
CA SER A 46 -11.13 0.38 -15.29
C SER A 46 -11.34 1.17 -16.59
N GLU A 47 -10.27 1.63 -17.23
CA GLU A 47 -10.30 2.36 -18.50
C GLU A 47 -10.74 1.45 -19.64
N GLN A 48 -10.24 0.22 -19.69
CA GLN A 48 -10.64 -0.77 -20.68
C GLN A 48 -12.13 -1.12 -20.56
N LEU A 49 -12.64 -1.34 -19.33
CA LEU A 49 -14.06 -1.59 -19.08
C LEU A 49 -14.94 -0.38 -19.42
N ALA A 50 -14.50 0.83 -19.05
CA ALA A 50 -15.17 2.08 -19.37
C ALA A 50 -15.32 2.27 -20.88
N ALA A 51 -14.25 2.02 -21.65
CA ALA A 51 -14.26 2.04 -23.09
C ALA A 51 -15.19 0.97 -23.69
N ALA A 52 -15.14 -0.26 -23.18
CA ALA A 52 -15.99 -1.35 -23.65
C ALA A 52 -17.49 -1.13 -23.39
N LYS A 53 -17.83 -0.38 -22.33
CA LYS A 53 -19.21 -0.15 -21.88
C LYS A 53 -19.73 1.28 -22.13
N ASN A 54 -18.94 2.15 -22.75
CA ASN A 54 -19.23 3.60 -22.88
C ASN A 54 -19.60 4.26 -21.55
N LEU A 55 -18.84 3.95 -20.49
CA LEU A 55 -18.99 4.53 -19.15
C LEU A 55 -17.80 5.44 -18.84
N PRO A 56 -17.93 6.38 -17.88
CA PRO A 56 -16.77 7.13 -17.39
C PRO A 56 -15.81 6.21 -16.62
N PRO A 57 -14.49 6.34 -16.81
CA PRO A 57 -13.51 5.56 -16.05
C PRO A 57 -13.46 6.00 -14.59
N VAL A 58 -13.32 5.03 -13.69
CA VAL A 58 -13.15 5.26 -12.24
C VAL A 58 -11.67 5.25 -11.94
N LYS A 59 -11.13 6.37 -11.42
CA LYS A 59 -9.72 6.45 -11.03
C LYS A 59 -9.56 6.11 -9.55
N PHE A 60 -8.71 5.14 -9.29
CA PHE A 60 -8.24 4.75 -7.98
C PHE A 60 -6.95 5.52 -7.67
N SER A 61 -6.86 6.13 -6.49
CA SER A 61 -5.66 6.81 -6.00
C SER A 61 -5.17 6.16 -4.71
N PRO A 62 -3.84 6.06 -4.50
CA PRO A 62 -3.29 5.57 -3.24
C PRO A 62 -3.66 6.45 -2.03
N ASP A 63 -3.98 7.73 -2.24
CA ASP A 63 -4.26 8.69 -1.16
C ASP A 63 -5.77 8.93 -0.93
N SER A 64 -6.64 8.35 -1.77
CA SER A 64 -8.10 8.48 -1.61
C SER A 64 -8.63 7.37 -0.71
N SER A 65 -8.65 7.65 0.59
CA SER A 65 -9.39 6.95 1.66
C SER A 65 -10.14 5.68 1.25
N ALA A 66 -9.42 4.59 1.01
CA ALA A 66 -9.94 3.29 1.38
C ALA A 66 -9.84 3.27 2.91
N ALA A 67 -10.98 3.32 3.60
CA ALA A 67 -11.02 3.01 5.03
C ALA A 67 -10.20 1.72 5.26
N PRO A 68 -9.36 1.65 6.32
CA PRO A 68 -8.35 0.63 6.43
C PRO A 68 -9.04 -0.73 6.44
N MET A 69 -8.80 -1.50 5.39
CA MET A 69 -8.97 -2.94 5.41
C MET A 69 -7.98 -3.44 6.45
N VAL A 70 -8.49 -3.66 7.67
CA VAL A 70 -7.73 -4.21 8.79
C VAL A 70 -7.31 -5.63 8.42
N TYR A 71 -6.15 -5.76 7.78
CA TYR A 71 -5.40 -6.99 7.83
C TYR A 71 -4.74 -7.05 9.21
N GLU A 72 -5.39 -7.69 10.18
CA GLU A 72 -4.69 -8.33 11.30
C GLU A 72 -3.87 -9.50 10.73
N MET A 73 -2.85 -9.19 9.94
CA MET A 73 -1.62 -9.95 9.96
C MET A 73 -0.75 -9.17 10.95
N ASP A 74 -0.24 -9.81 11.99
CA ASP A 74 0.73 -9.23 12.95
C ASP A 74 2.09 -8.97 12.26
N ALA A 75 2.05 -8.38 11.06
CA ALA A 75 3.19 -7.98 10.28
C ALA A 75 3.79 -6.75 10.95
N VAL A 76 4.95 -6.98 11.58
CA VAL A 76 5.71 -5.94 12.26
C VAL A 76 6.19 -4.94 11.21
N ARG A 77 5.80 -3.67 11.37
CA ARG A 77 6.33 -2.57 10.56
C ARG A 77 7.77 -2.29 10.98
N SER A 78 8.68 -2.43 10.03
CA SER A 78 10.12 -2.26 10.27
C SER A 78 10.53 -0.81 10.50
N GLY A 79 9.77 0.15 9.97
CA GLY A 79 10.21 1.55 9.84
C GLY A 79 11.20 1.80 8.69
N ASP A 80 11.50 0.77 7.90
CA ASP A 80 12.35 0.85 6.70
C ASP A 80 11.50 1.27 5.50
N THR A 81 11.66 2.53 5.10
CA THR A 81 10.92 3.18 4.02
C THR A 81 11.75 3.39 2.76
N ASN A 82 13.03 3.03 2.80
CA ASN A 82 13.93 3.10 1.65
C ASN A 82 14.39 1.70 1.17
N SER A 83 13.89 0.65 1.82
CA SER A 83 14.14 -0.77 1.53
C SER A 83 15.61 -1.18 1.63
N ASP A 84 16.40 -0.54 2.50
CA ASP A 84 17.83 -0.86 2.69
C ASP A 84 18.11 -1.89 3.82
N GLY A 85 17.05 -2.37 4.48
CA GLY A 85 17.07 -3.45 5.46
C GLY A 85 17.30 -3.00 6.90
N LYS A 86 17.28 -1.70 7.19
CA LYS A 86 17.41 -1.14 8.54
C LYS A 86 16.54 0.11 8.68
N MET A 87 16.23 0.44 9.93
CA MET A 87 15.58 1.71 10.27
C MET A 87 16.65 2.71 10.69
N ASP A 88 16.79 3.81 9.95
CA ASP A 88 17.67 4.93 10.28
C ASP A 88 17.11 6.30 9.83
N LEU A 89 17.92 7.36 9.96
CA LEU A 89 17.47 8.72 9.64
C LEU A 89 17.10 8.90 8.16
N ALA A 90 17.66 8.09 7.27
CA ALA A 90 17.34 8.13 5.85
C ALA A 90 15.87 7.77 5.59
N ASP A 91 15.25 6.96 6.43
CA ASP A 91 13.82 6.63 6.32
C ASP A 91 12.92 7.82 6.62
N ALA A 92 13.19 8.52 7.72
CA ALA A 92 12.49 9.76 8.04
C ALA A 92 12.65 10.82 6.93
N ILE A 93 13.84 10.89 6.32
CA ILE A 93 14.09 11.76 5.16
C ILE A 93 13.31 11.28 3.94
N ASN A 94 13.23 9.97 3.68
CA ASN A 94 12.52 9.39 2.55
C ASN A 94 11.01 9.69 2.62
N ILE A 95 10.40 9.53 3.80
CA ILE A 95 9.03 9.96 4.10
C ILE A 95 8.85 11.46 3.80
N MET A 96 9.71 12.33 4.36
CA MET A 96 9.57 13.77 4.12
C MET A 96 9.76 14.15 2.65
N GLN A 97 10.65 13.47 1.93
CA GLN A 97 10.89 13.69 0.50
C GLN A 97 9.69 13.26 -0.35
N SER A 98 9.07 12.12 -0.02
CA SER A 98 7.89 11.63 -0.73
C SER A 98 6.69 12.53 -0.54
N LEU A 99 6.52 13.09 0.67
CA LEU A 99 5.49 14.09 0.93
C LEU A 99 5.76 15.44 0.25
N ALA A 100 7.02 15.87 0.19
CA ALA A 100 7.40 17.17 -0.38
C ALA A 100 7.39 17.18 -1.93
N ASN A 101 7.70 16.05 -2.56
CA ASN A 101 7.71 15.91 -4.01
C ASN A 101 7.37 14.46 -4.43
N PRO A 102 6.09 14.07 -4.36
CA PRO A 102 5.65 12.69 -4.61
C PRO A 102 5.89 12.23 -6.05
N ASP A 103 5.99 13.15 -7.01
CA ASP A 103 6.28 12.80 -8.41
C ASP A 103 7.70 12.23 -8.57
N LYS A 104 8.65 12.72 -7.75
CA LYS A 104 10.07 12.33 -7.81
C LYS A 104 10.41 11.24 -6.80
N TYR A 105 9.84 11.29 -5.62
CA TYR A 105 10.13 10.38 -4.52
C TYR A 105 8.87 9.59 -4.21
N LYS A 106 8.75 8.41 -4.84
CA LYS A 106 7.60 7.54 -4.65
C LYS A 106 7.96 6.47 -3.63
N LEU A 107 7.04 6.24 -2.70
CA LEU A 107 7.06 5.08 -1.82
C LEU A 107 6.26 3.95 -2.47
N SER A 108 6.85 2.75 -2.52
CA SER A 108 6.19 1.50 -2.85
C SER A 108 5.11 1.15 -1.82
N MET A 109 4.27 0.14 -2.10
CA MET A 109 3.25 -0.29 -1.14
C MET A 109 3.87 -0.86 0.14
N SER A 110 5.00 -1.57 0.01
CA SER A 110 5.76 -2.11 1.14
C SER A 110 6.39 -0.99 1.98
N GLU A 111 6.97 0.03 1.34
CA GLU A 111 7.58 1.18 2.02
C GLU A 111 6.53 2.04 2.74
N ARG A 112 5.34 2.22 2.15
CA ARG A 112 4.20 2.87 2.80
C ARG A 112 3.72 2.07 4.01
N PHE A 113 3.64 0.75 3.90
CA PHE A 113 3.27 -0.11 5.02
C PHE A 113 4.29 0.00 6.17
N ASN A 114 5.58 -0.08 5.85
CA ASN A 114 6.66 -0.01 6.85
C ASN A 114 6.77 1.36 7.52
N GLY A 115 6.48 2.43 6.78
CA GLY A 115 6.58 3.81 7.24
C GLY A 115 5.39 4.32 8.03
N ASP A 116 4.22 3.66 7.98
CA ASP A 116 2.98 4.08 8.67
C ASP A 116 3.03 3.66 10.16
N LEU A 117 3.76 4.44 10.95
CA LEU A 117 4.16 4.16 12.34
C LEU A 117 3.40 5.02 13.37
N ASP A 118 2.83 6.15 12.99
CA ASP A 118 2.03 7.06 13.82
C ASP A 118 0.55 7.01 13.43
N ASP A 119 -0.34 6.71 14.38
CA ASP A 119 -1.77 6.51 14.12
C ASP A 119 -2.03 5.52 12.96
N THR A 120 -1.33 4.38 13.04
CA THR A 120 -1.27 3.31 12.03
C THR A 120 -2.58 3.08 11.24
N GLY A 121 -2.46 3.11 9.92
CA GLY A 121 -3.56 2.89 8.97
C GLY A 121 -4.20 4.19 8.47
N ASN A 122 -3.68 5.34 8.89
CA ASN A 122 -4.01 6.66 8.33
C ASN A 122 -3.19 7.00 7.07
N GLY A 123 -2.23 6.15 6.70
CA GLY A 123 -1.30 6.36 5.58
C GLY A 123 -0.06 7.13 5.98
N ILE A 124 0.81 7.48 5.01
CA ILE A 124 2.05 8.19 5.32
C ILE A 124 1.80 9.67 5.61
N THR A 125 2.29 10.12 6.76
CA THR A 125 2.18 11.47 7.29
C THR A 125 3.55 12.01 7.76
N PRO A 126 3.69 13.31 8.05
CA PRO A 126 4.91 13.85 8.65
C PRO A 126 5.21 13.29 10.05
N ASN A 127 4.19 12.84 10.79
CA ASN A 127 4.39 12.32 12.14
C ASN A 127 5.06 10.95 12.13
N ASP A 128 4.92 10.18 11.05
CA ASP A 128 5.66 8.93 10.87
C ASP A 128 7.17 9.15 10.86
N ALA A 129 7.62 10.21 10.19
CA ALA A 129 9.02 10.61 10.21
C ALA A 129 9.48 11.04 11.61
N VAL A 130 8.59 11.60 12.43
CA VAL A 130 8.87 11.92 13.84
C VAL A 130 8.95 10.63 14.66
N ALA A 131 8.03 9.68 14.45
CA ALA A 131 8.03 8.38 15.14
C ALA A 131 9.33 7.60 14.88
N ILE A 132 9.86 7.62 13.64
CA ILE A 132 11.18 7.06 13.34
C ILE A 132 12.27 7.74 14.17
N GLN A 133 12.31 9.08 14.21
CA GLN A 133 13.31 9.81 14.99
C GLN A 133 13.24 9.50 16.48
N GLU A 134 12.04 9.39 17.04
CA GLU A 134 11.83 9.05 18.46
C GLU A 134 12.30 7.63 18.78
N ARG A 135 12.03 6.65 17.91
CA ARG A 135 12.54 5.26 18.04
C ARG A 135 14.06 5.22 17.99
N LEU A 136 14.69 5.97 17.07
CA LEU A 136 16.16 6.05 16.98
C LEU A 136 16.81 6.68 18.23
N LEU A 137 16.08 7.57 18.89
CA LEU A 137 16.50 8.18 20.16
C LEU A 137 16.15 7.31 21.40
N GLY A 138 15.42 6.21 21.22
CA GLY A 138 14.95 5.35 22.30
C GLY A 138 13.91 6.00 23.21
N LEU A 139 13.12 6.93 22.67
CA LEU A 139 12.07 7.64 23.39
C LEU A 139 10.73 6.88 23.40
N ILE A 140 10.54 5.98 22.43
CA ILE A 140 9.39 5.09 22.26
C ILE A 140 9.84 3.71 21.78
#